data_AF-A0A518H7X2-F1
#
_entry.id   AF-A0A518H7X2-F1
#
_cell.length_a   1.000
_cell.length_b   1.000
_cell.length_c   1.000
_cell.angle_alpha   90.00
_cell.angle_beta   90.00
_cell.angle_gamma   90.00
#
_symmetry.space_group_name_H-M   'P 1'
#
loop_
_entity.id
_entity.type
_entity.pdbx_description
1 polymer ?
#
loop_
_entity_poly.entity_id
_entity_poly.type
_entity_poly.pdbx_seq_one_letter_code
_entity_poly.pdbx_strand_id
1 'polypeptide(L)'
;MASQQQLRASITEQIIAALESGNTPPWRRPWRVGPNAGSPANVVSKKPYRGINPILLELASARHDLTSKWWGTFRQWKDLGGKVMPRPSHVPPGRWGTTIVFWSPITKAVQGEEGDEKTDRFFIMRS
;
A
#
# COMPACT_ATOMS: atom_id res chain seq x y z
N MET A 1 -2.30 3.36 -17.11
CA MET A 1 -2.54 3.16 -15.66
C MET A 1 -3.37 1.90 -15.50
N ALA A 2 -3.11 1.07 -14.49
CA ALA A 2 -3.96 -0.10 -14.22
C ALA A 2 -5.39 0.38 -13.88
N SER A 3 -6.40 -0.33 -14.39
CA SER A 3 -7.79 -0.03 -14.06
C SER A 3 -8.05 -0.28 -12.56
N GLN A 4 -9.06 0.36 -11.99
CA GLN A 4 -9.41 0.13 -10.57
C GLN A 4 -9.73 -1.34 -10.31
N GLN A 5 -10.34 -2.03 -11.28
CA GLN A 5 -10.63 -3.46 -11.20
C GLN A 5 -9.34 -4.29 -11.15
N GLN A 6 -8.35 -3.98 -11.99
CA GLN A 6 -7.06 -4.66 -11.99
C GLN A 6 -6.30 -4.47 -10.66
N LEU A 7 -6.32 -3.26 -10.11
CA LEU A 7 -5.70 -3.00 -8.80
C LEU A 7 -6.38 -3.78 -7.68
N ARG A 8 -7.72 -3.81 -7.65
CA ARG A 8 -8.47 -4.59 -6.65
C ARG A 8 -8.18 -6.08 -6.79
N ALA A 9 -8.24 -6.62 -8.01
CA ALA A 9 -7.95 -8.02 -8.28
C ALA A 9 -6.53 -8.40 -7.82
N SER A 10 -5.53 -7.60 -8.17
CA SER A 10 -4.14 -7.86 -7.77
C SER A 10 -3.92 -7.83 -6.25
N ILE A 11 -4.66 -6.98 -5.52
CA ILE A 11 -4.61 -6.95 -4.06
C ILE A 11 -5.28 -8.20 -3.49
N THR A 12 -6.44 -8.58 -4.00
CA THR A 12 -7.16 -9.78 -3.58
C THR A 12 -6.32 -11.03 -3.81
N GLU A 13 -5.70 -11.19 -4.97
CA GLU A 13 -4.81 -12.31 -5.28
C GLU A 13 -3.63 -12.39 -4.30
N GLN A 14 -3.01 -11.25 -3.94
CA GLN A 14 -1.94 -11.22 -2.94
C GLN A 14 -2.40 -11.69 -1.56
N ILE A 15 -3.63 -11.35 -1.17
CA ILE A 15 -4.21 -11.77 0.10
C ILE A 15 -4.55 -13.26 0.07
N ILE A 16 -5.13 -13.75 -1.02
CA ILE A 16 -5.43 -15.18 -1.21
C ILE A 16 -4.14 -16.00 -1.16
N ALA A 17 -3.11 -15.62 -1.92
CA ALA A 17 -1.82 -16.32 -1.91
C ALA A 17 -1.18 -16.34 -0.51
N ALA A 18 -1.31 -15.25 0.26
CA ALA A 18 -0.82 -15.22 1.63
C ALA A 18 -1.57 -16.18 2.55
N LEU A 19 -2.89 -16.33 2.38
CA LEU A 19 -3.72 -17.28 3.11
C LEU A 19 -3.40 -18.73 2.73
N GLU A 20 -3.22 -19.00 1.43
CA GLU A 20 -2.90 -20.34 0.90
C GLU A 20 -1.50 -20.81 1.29
N SER A 21 -0.56 -19.90 1.53
CA SER A 21 0.80 -20.24 1.96
C SER A 21 0.88 -20.97 3.31
N GLY A 22 -0.23 -21.05 4.06
CA GLY A 22 -0.32 -21.74 5.35
C GLY A 22 0.43 -21.05 6.50
N ASN A 23 1.22 -20.02 6.20
CA ASN A 23 1.87 -19.18 7.20
C ASN A 23 0.84 -18.31 7.93
N THR A 24 1.13 -17.99 9.19
CA THR A 24 0.25 -17.12 9.98
C THR A 24 0.15 -15.75 9.29
N PRO A 25 -1.04 -15.33 8.82
CA PRO A 25 -1.19 -14.05 8.16
C PRO A 25 -0.79 -12.91 9.10
N PRO A 26 -0.17 -11.84 8.58
CA PRO A 26 0.40 -10.81 9.44
C PRO A 26 -0.65 -10.11 10.32
N TRP A 27 -1.89 -9.96 9.84
CA TRP A 27 -2.99 -9.41 10.63
C TRP A 27 -3.47 -10.31 11.79
N ARG A 28 -3.10 -11.60 11.81
CA ARG A 28 -3.36 -12.49 12.96
C ARG A 28 -2.28 -12.37 14.05
N ARG A 29 -1.10 -11.85 13.71
CA ARG A 29 -0.01 -11.54 14.66
C ARG A 29 0.61 -10.19 14.29
N PRO A 30 -0.11 -9.07 14.54
CA PRO A 30 0.33 -7.74 14.10
C PRO A 30 1.51 -7.21 14.94
N TRP A 31 1.86 -7.87 16.04
CA TRP A 31 3.00 -7.49 16.86
C TRP A 31 4.29 -8.08 16.29
N ARG A 32 5.33 -7.25 16.27
CA ARG A 32 6.73 -7.66 16.02
C ARG A 32 7.55 -7.26 17.24
N VAL A 33 8.60 -8.02 17.52
CA VAL A 33 9.55 -7.72 18.60
C VAL A 33 10.81 -7.15 17.98
N GLY A 34 11.20 -5.93 18.36
CA GLY A 34 12.41 -5.28 17.88
C GLY A 34 12.40 -3.75 18.03
N PRO A 35 13.56 -3.08 17.93
CA PRO A 35 13.70 -1.64 18.18
C PRO A 35 12.94 -0.77 17.18
N ASN A 36 12.69 -1.27 15.96
CA ASN A 36 11.89 -0.59 14.93
C ASN A 36 10.54 -1.29 14.67
N ALA A 37 10.06 -2.08 15.64
CA ALA A 37 8.78 -2.74 15.54
C ALA A 37 7.60 -1.78 15.78
N GLY A 38 6.43 -2.20 15.30
CA GLY A 38 5.16 -1.47 15.40
C GLY A 38 4.43 -1.43 14.06
N SER A 39 3.28 -0.76 14.05
CA SER A 39 2.47 -0.63 12.84
C SER A 39 3.24 0.13 11.75
N PRO A 40 3.12 -0.28 10.47
CA PRO A 40 3.74 0.43 9.37
C PRO A 40 3.41 1.93 9.38
N ALA A 41 4.44 2.77 9.27
CA ALA A 41 4.32 4.22 9.31
C ALA A 41 5.18 4.88 8.26
N ASN A 42 4.73 6.04 7.76
CA ASN A 42 5.50 6.78 6.77
C ASN A 42 6.73 7.44 7.41
N VAL A 43 7.88 7.31 6.77
CA VAL A 43 9.16 7.82 7.30
C VAL A 43 9.22 9.35 7.38
N VAL A 44 8.51 10.06 6.50
CA VAL A 44 8.49 11.54 6.48
C VAL A 44 7.41 12.07 7.40
N SER A 45 6.15 11.68 7.18
CA SER A 45 5.03 12.24 7.95
C SER A 45 4.91 11.66 9.37
N LYS A 46 5.63 10.57 9.67
CA LYS A 46 5.57 9.80 10.92
C LYS A 46 4.19 9.23 11.26
N LYS A 47 3.20 9.36 10.35
CA LYS A 47 1.85 8.87 10.56
C LYS A 47 1.73 7.39 10.21
N PRO A 48 0.98 6.59 11.00
CA PRO A 48 0.68 5.21 10.66
C PRO A 48 -0.19 5.13 9.40
N TYR A 49 0.03 4.10 8.59
CA TYR A 49 -0.84 3.81 7.45
C TYR A 49 -2.22 3.34 7.93
N ARG A 50 -3.24 3.52 7.09
CA ARG A 50 -4.64 3.21 7.41
C ARG A 50 -5.28 2.34 6.32
N GLY A 51 -6.38 1.68 6.68
CA GLY A 51 -7.16 0.85 5.75
C GLY A 51 -6.42 -0.44 5.40
N ILE A 52 -6.35 -0.76 4.11
CA ILE A 52 -5.69 -1.97 3.60
C ILE A 52 -4.15 -1.85 3.56
N ASN A 53 -3.62 -0.63 3.62
CA ASN A 53 -2.18 -0.40 3.45
C ASN A 53 -1.31 -1.07 4.52
N PRO A 54 -1.63 -1.06 5.83
CA PRO A 54 -0.86 -1.80 6.82
C PRO A 54 -0.70 -3.29 6.46
N ILE A 55 -1.77 -3.94 6.00
CA ILE A 55 -1.74 -5.35 5.59
C ILE A 55 -0.81 -5.54 4.39
N LEU A 56 -0.91 -4.69 3.36
CA LEU A 56 -0.05 -4.77 2.17
C LEU A 56 1.44 -4.57 2.52
N LEU A 57 1.72 -3.66 3.45
CA LEU A 57 3.07 -3.38 3.92
C LEU A 57 3.62 -4.54 4.76
N GLU A 58 2.81 -5.12 5.65
CA GLU A 58 3.23 -6.28 6.44
C GLU A 58 3.45 -7.52 5.58
N LEU A 59 2.62 -7.76 4.56
CA LEU A 59 2.84 -8.80 3.57
C LEU A 59 4.12 -8.57 2.78
N ALA A 60 4.43 -7.33 2.42
CA ALA A 60 5.71 -6.99 1.78
C ALA A 60 6.90 -7.20 2.73
N SER A 61 6.78 -6.83 4.00
CA SER A 61 7.79 -7.11 5.03
C SER A 61 8.04 -8.60 5.20
N ALA A 62 6.99 -9.43 5.20
CA ALA A 62 7.12 -10.87 5.31
C ALA A 62 7.77 -11.51 4.07
N ARG A 63 7.50 -10.98 2.87
CA ARG A 63 8.09 -11.50 1.61
C ARG A 63 9.57 -11.20 1.46
N HIS A 64 10.03 -10.06 1.99
CA HIS A 64 11.39 -9.56 1.83
C HIS A 64 12.19 -9.55 3.15
N ASP A 65 11.69 -10.24 4.17
CA ASP A 65 12.27 -10.32 5.53
C ASP A 65 12.64 -8.95 6.15
N LEU A 66 11.81 -7.94 5.89
CA LEU A 66 12.01 -6.58 6.40
C LEU A 66 11.46 -6.47 7.83
N THR A 67 12.27 -5.90 8.73
CA THR A 67 11.95 -5.77 10.17
C THR A 67 11.55 -4.35 10.59
N SER A 68 11.80 -3.35 9.75
CA SER A 68 11.49 -1.95 10.06
C SER A 68 10.03 -1.61 9.79
N LYS A 69 9.39 -0.86 10.70
CA LYS A 69 8.06 -0.26 10.47
C LYS A 69 8.06 0.92 9.51
N TRP A 70 9.23 1.49 9.19
CA TRP A 70 9.32 2.72 8.41
C TRP A 70 9.25 2.45 6.92
N TRP A 71 8.26 3.05 6.27
CA TRP A 71 8.05 2.97 4.83
C TRP A 71 8.11 4.34 4.18
N GLY A 72 8.60 4.39 2.95
CA GLY A 72 8.72 5.63 2.19
C GLY A 72 8.92 5.36 0.71
N THR A 73 8.56 6.34 -0.11
CA THR A 73 8.83 6.29 -1.54
C THR A 73 10.32 6.51 -1.81
N PHE A 74 10.79 6.12 -2.99
CA PHE A 74 12.18 6.36 -3.41
C PHE A 74 12.61 7.82 -3.22
N ARG A 75 11.73 8.77 -3.60
CA ARG A 75 11.97 10.20 -3.45
C ARG A 75 12.09 10.61 -1.98
N GLN A 76 11.20 10.12 -1.12
CA GLN A 76 11.24 10.40 0.32
C GLN A 76 12.56 9.93 0.96
N TRP A 77 13.03 8.73 0.59
CA TRP A 77 14.32 8.24 1.09
C TRP A 77 15.49 9.09 0.59
N LYS A 78 15.47 9.46 -0.70
CA LYS A 78 16.48 10.34 -1.29
C LYS A 78 16.53 11.71 -0.59
N ASP A 79 15.37 12.29 -0.31
CA ASP A 79 15.26 13.61 0.35
C ASP A 79 15.75 13.56 1.81
N LEU A 80 15.69 12.39 2.46
CA LEU A 80 16.25 12.14 3.78
C LEU A 80 17.76 11.81 3.77
N GLY A 81 18.42 11.88 2.62
CA GLY A 81 19.82 11.49 2.45
C GLY A 81 20.06 9.97 2.43
N GLY A 82 18.99 9.18 2.42
CA GLY A 82 19.02 7.73 2.33
C GLY A 82 19.10 7.24 0.88
N LYS A 83 19.63 6.02 0.70
CA LYS A 83 19.67 5.34 -0.60
C LYS A 83 18.89 4.03 -0.54
N VAL A 84 17.96 3.83 -1.47
CA VAL A 84 17.27 2.55 -1.62
C VAL A 84 18.26 1.52 -2.14
N MET A 85 18.39 0.40 -1.41
CA MET A 85 19.28 -0.71 -1.79
C MET A 85 18.83 -1.35 -3.12
N PRO A 86 19.79 -1.85 -3.92
CA PRO A 86 19.45 -2.58 -5.13
C PRO A 86 18.63 -3.83 -4.80
N ARG A 87 17.71 -4.16 -5.71
CA ARG A 87 16.87 -5.36 -5.64
C ARG A 87 17.78 -6.61 -5.55
N PRO A 88 17.51 -7.55 -4.63
CA PRO A 88 18.18 -8.85 -4.59
C PRO A 88 17.97 -9.66 -5.88
N SER A 89 18.97 -10.44 -6.31
CA SER A 89 18.93 -11.17 -7.58
C SER A 89 17.74 -12.15 -7.72
N HIS A 90 17.24 -12.68 -6.60
CA HIS A 90 16.12 -13.64 -6.58
C HIS A 90 14.74 -12.98 -6.68
N VAL A 91 14.61 -11.67 -6.47
CA VAL A 91 13.33 -10.96 -6.57
C VAL A 91 13.13 -10.52 -8.02
N PRO A 92 12.00 -10.78 -8.71
CA PRO A 92 11.75 -10.31 -10.08
C PRO A 92 11.73 -8.77 -10.23
N PRO A 93 12.01 -8.22 -11.43
CA PRO A 93 12.03 -6.77 -11.62
C PRO A 93 10.64 -6.21 -11.36
N GLY A 94 10.57 -5.03 -10.71
CA GLY A 94 9.30 -4.41 -10.30
C GLY A 94 8.64 -5.01 -9.06
N ARG A 95 9.17 -6.09 -8.46
CA ARG A 95 8.63 -6.72 -7.24
C ARG A 95 9.36 -6.34 -5.94
N TRP A 96 10.39 -5.50 -6.04
CA TRP A 96 11.16 -5.02 -4.88
C TRP A 96 10.37 -3.99 -4.07
N GLY A 97 9.62 -3.13 -4.76
CA GLY A 97 8.67 -2.23 -4.11
C GLY A 97 7.35 -2.92 -3.78
N THR A 98 6.53 -2.24 -2.98
CA THR A 98 5.15 -2.63 -2.73
C THR A 98 4.22 -1.51 -3.15
N THR A 99 3.08 -1.88 -3.74
CA THR A 99 2.04 -0.95 -4.15
C THR A 99 1.11 -0.71 -2.98
N ILE A 100 0.91 0.56 -2.62
CA ILE A 100 -0.10 0.97 -1.66
C ILE A 100 -1.28 1.61 -2.38
N VAL A 101 -2.38 1.82 -1.66
CA VAL A 101 -3.60 2.39 -2.23
C VAL A 101 -3.96 3.67 -1.50
N PHE A 102 -4.34 4.68 -2.27
CA PHE A 102 -4.91 5.92 -1.80
C PHE A 102 -6.34 6.09 -2.33
N TRP A 103 -7.24 6.51 -1.45
CA TRP A 103 -8.61 6.86 -1.82
C TRP A 103 -8.76 8.37 -1.80
N SER A 104 -9.18 8.93 -2.93
CA SER A 104 -9.40 10.37 -3.07
C SER A 104 -10.79 10.64 -3.57
N PRO A 105 -11.51 11.63 -3.02
CA PRO A 105 -12.72 12.12 -3.64
C PRO A 105 -12.38 12.79 -4.97
N ILE A 106 -13.23 12.58 -5.97
CA ILE A 106 -13.28 13.30 -7.23
C ILE A 106 -14.71 13.80 -7.36
N THR A 107 -14.83 15.10 -7.58
CA THR A 107 -16.11 15.78 -7.75
C THR A 107 -16.41 15.83 -9.24
N LYS A 108 -17.59 15.36 -9.65
CA LYS A 108 -18.05 15.46 -11.04
C LYS A 108 -19.37 16.21 -11.06
N ALA A 109 -19.45 17.29 -11.84
CA ALA A 109 -20.72 17.91 -12.16
C ALA A 109 -21.48 16.99 -13.12
N VAL A 110 -22.65 16.53 -12.69
CA VAL A 110 -23.56 15.73 -13.52
C VAL A 110 -24.78 16.61 -13.79
N GLN A 111 -25.10 16.84 -15.06
CA GLN A 111 -26.35 17.50 -15.43
C GLN A 111 -27.51 16.55 -15.11
N GLY A 112 -28.42 17.00 -14.24
CA GLY A 112 -29.68 16.30 -13.98
C GLY A 112 -30.62 16.39 -15.18
N GLU A 113 -31.60 15.49 -15.25
CA GLU A 113 -32.59 15.40 -16.33
C GLU A 113 -33.48 16.66 -16.48
N GLU A 114 -33.52 17.55 -15.47
CA GLU A 114 -34.29 18.81 -15.47
C GLU A 114 -33.42 20.09 -15.59
N GLY A 115 -32.12 19.97 -15.93
CA GLY A 115 -31.24 21.13 -16.11
C GLY A 115 -30.64 21.69 -14.81
N ASP A 116 -30.81 21.01 -13.68
CA ASP A 116 -30.16 21.34 -12.41
C ASP A 116 -28.75 20.70 -12.34
N GLU A 117 -27.73 21.49 -12.02
CA GLU A 117 -26.36 21.00 -11.85
C GLU A 117 -26.21 20.28 -10.50
N LYS A 118 -26.22 18.94 -10.50
CA LYS A 118 -25.94 18.15 -9.30
C LYS A 118 -24.44 17.83 -9.22
N THR A 119 -23.85 18.20 -8.09
CA THR A 119 -22.44 17.92 -7.80
C THR A 119 -22.32 16.61 -7.02
N ASP A 120 -22.01 15.52 -7.72
CA ASP A 120 -21.78 14.23 -7.08
C ASP A 120 -20.30 14.04 -6.70
N ARG A 121 -20.09 13.47 -5.51
CA ARG A 121 -18.76 13.14 -4.96
C ARG A 121 -18.51 11.64 -5.07
N PHE A 122 -17.56 11.24 -5.90
CA PHE A 122 -17.15 9.85 -6.07
C PHE A 122 -15.77 9.61 -5.46
N PHE A 123 -15.57 8.49 -4.77
CA PHE A 123 -14.24 8.11 -4.29
C PHE A 123 -13.54 7.22 -5.32
N ILE A 124 -12.34 7.64 -5.74
CA ILE A 124 -11.53 6.91 -6.69
C ILE A 124 -10.30 6.34 -6.00
N MET A 125 -10.08 5.05 -6.27
CA MET A 125 -8.93 4.29 -5.82
C MET A 125 -7.74 4.57 -6.75
N ARG A 126 -6.63 5.02 -6.16
CA ARG A 126 -5.36 5.28 -6.85
C ARG A 126 -4.26 4.46 -6.17
N SER A 127 -3.27 4.03 -6.94
CA SER A 127 -2.08 3.34 -6.46
C SER A 127 -0.84 4.22 -6.60
#